data_AF-A0A7C7C354-F1
#
_entry.id   AF-A0A7C7C354-F1
#
_cell.length_a   1.000
_cell.length_b   1.000
_cell.length_c   1.000
_cell.angle_alpha   90.00
_cell.angle_beta   90.00
_cell.angle_gamma   90.00
#
_symmetry.space_group_name_H-M   'P 1'
#
loop_
_entity.id
_entity.type
_entity.pdbx_description
1 polymer ?
#
loop_
_entity_poly.entity_id
_entity_poly.type
_entity_poly.pdbx_seq_one_letter_code
_entity_poly.pdbx_strand_id
1 'polypeptide(L)'
;MYMRANQKDYWEFIRHLKNDPLSRENSVDSHIILASEHESYMNLYGDRYYICFEGDQPIGYVGYNADNYISIAVVPNNRGKGVGKFMLYYIKGEAPGPHTKATVRVTNEASVRLFESCGFTKKYYIFEGEEDE
;
A
#
# COMPACT_ATOMS: atom_id res chain seq x y z
N MET A 1 -17.97 3.87 1.83
CA MET A 1 -16.82 2.95 1.81
C MET A 1 -16.81 2.13 3.09
N TYR A 2 -16.36 0.89 3.04
CA TYR A 2 -16.14 0.06 4.23
C TYR A 2 -14.93 -0.85 4.00
N MET A 3 -14.39 -1.39 5.10
CA MET A 3 -13.23 -2.28 5.07
C MET A 3 -13.66 -3.72 5.37
N ARG A 4 -13.02 -4.69 4.72
CA ARG A 4 -13.11 -6.11 5.06
C ARG A 4 -11.70 -6.68 5.23
N ALA A 5 -11.57 -7.66 6.13
CA ALA A 5 -10.37 -8.46 6.21
C ALA A 5 -10.09 -9.15 4.87
N ASN A 6 -8.81 -9.21 4.50
CA ASN A 6 -8.37 -9.91 3.31
C ASN A 6 -8.72 -11.41 3.36
N GLN A 7 -9.00 -11.98 2.21
CA GLN A 7 -9.31 -13.39 1.99
C GLN A 7 -8.59 -13.85 0.72
N LYS A 8 -8.43 -15.16 0.53
CA LYS A 8 -7.69 -15.71 -0.61
C LYS A 8 -8.20 -15.19 -1.96
N ASP A 9 -9.51 -14.99 -2.08
CA ASP A 9 -10.16 -14.47 -3.29
C ASP A 9 -9.71 -13.05 -3.68
N TYR A 10 -9.13 -12.28 -2.76
CA TYR A 10 -8.64 -10.92 -3.01
C TYR A 10 -7.13 -10.85 -3.26
N TRP A 11 -6.39 -11.95 -3.19
CA TRP A 11 -4.94 -11.94 -3.37
C TRP A 11 -4.56 -11.48 -4.78
N GLU A 12 -5.27 -11.96 -5.81
CA GLU A 12 -5.04 -11.51 -7.18
C GLU A 12 -5.41 -10.05 -7.40
N PHE A 13 -6.43 -9.54 -6.70
CA PHE A 13 -6.73 -8.12 -6.70
C PHE A 13 -5.57 -7.29 -6.13
N ILE A 14 -5.02 -7.68 -4.97
CA ILE A 14 -3.87 -7.00 -4.37
C ILE A 14 -2.66 -7.08 -5.32
N ARG A 15 -2.36 -8.25 -5.88
CA ARG A 15 -1.24 -8.47 -6.80
C ARG A 15 -1.35 -7.58 -8.04
N HIS A 16 -2.53 -7.52 -8.66
CA HIS A 16 -2.76 -6.66 -9.81
C HIS A 16 -2.58 -5.19 -9.49
N LEU A 17 -3.06 -4.71 -8.34
CA LEU A 17 -2.83 -3.32 -7.92
C LEU A 17 -1.35 -3.05 -7.62
N LYS A 18 -0.62 -3.99 -7.03
CA LYS A 18 0.83 -3.86 -6.82
C LYS A 18 1.59 -3.78 -8.15
N ASN A 19 1.16 -4.55 -9.14
CA ASN A 19 1.77 -4.60 -10.47
C ASN A 19 1.27 -3.50 -11.44
N ASP A 20 0.29 -2.67 -11.05
CA ASP A 20 -0.14 -1.51 -11.82
C ASP A 20 1.07 -0.65 -12.18
N PRO A 21 1.25 -0.22 -13.45
CA PRO A 21 2.44 0.52 -13.87
C PRO A 21 2.74 1.73 -13.00
N LEU A 22 1.70 2.51 -12.64
CA LEU A 22 1.87 3.67 -11.79
C LEU A 22 2.26 3.28 -10.36
N SER A 23 1.71 2.19 -9.83
CA SER A 23 2.11 1.69 -8.50
C SER A 23 3.55 1.21 -8.48
N ARG A 24 4.02 0.53 -9.54
CA ARG A 24 5.41 0.05 -9.67
C ARG A 24 6.40 1.20 -9.82
N GLU A 25 6.10 2.18 -10.68
CA GLU A 25 6.93 3.38 -10.85
C GLU A 25 7.12 4.14 -9.54
N ASN A 26 6.09 4.15 -8.70
CA ASN A 26 6.09 4.83 -7.42
C ASN A 26 6.59 3.98 -6.24
N SER A 27 6.92 2.72 -6.48
CA SER A 27 7.44 1.79 -5.47
C SER A 27 8.96 1.86 -5.41
N VAL A 28 9.53 1.61 -4.23
CA VAL A 28 11.00 1.47 -4.07
C VAL A 28 11.49 0.31 -4.91
N ASP A 29 10.75 -0.79 -4.87
CA ASP A 29 11.01 -1.97 -5.67
C ASP A 29 9.99 -2.05 -6.81
N SER A 30 10.51 -2.01 -8.04
CA SER A 30 9.73 -1.98 -9.26
C SER A 30 9.62 -3.34 -9.94
N HIS A 31 10.13 -4.45 -9.38
CA HIS A 31 9.99 -5.75 -10.05
C HIS A 31 8.51 -6.16 -10.19
N ILE A 32 8.25 -7.09 -11.12
CA ILE A 32 6.90 -7.65 -11.32
C ILE A 32 6.70 -8.78 -10.31
N ILE A 33 5.68 -8.65 -9.47
CA ILE A 33 5.35 -9.67 -8.46
C ILE A 33 4.61 -10.82 -9.14
N LEU A 34 5.22 -12.00 -9.11
CA LEU A 34 4.64 -13.22 -9.68
C LEU A 34 3.51 -13.78 -8.79
N ALA A 35 2.61 -14.58 -9.37
CA ALA A 35 1.50 -15.17 -8.63
C ALA A 35 1.97 -16.07 -7.48
N SER A 36 2.95 -16.95 -7.73
CA SER A 36 3.52 -17.86 -6.72
C SER A 36 4.24 -17.12 -5.59
N GLU A 37 4.94 -16.04 -5.93
CA GLU A 37 5.61 -15.17 -4.96
C GLU A 37 4.58 -14.47 -4.07
N HIS A 38 3.54 -13.89 -4.68
CA HIS A 38 2.48 -13.23 -3.95
C HIS A 38 1.69 -14.22 -3.07
N GLU A 39 1.41 -15.42 -3.56
CA GLU A 39 0.74 -16.47 -2.79
C GLU A 39 1.58 -16.86 -1.58
N SER A 40 2.89 -17.07 -1.74
CA SER A 40 3.81 -17.38 -0.64
C SER A 40 3.82 -16.27 0.41
N TYR A 41 3.85 -15.01 -0.03
CA TYR A 41 3.80 -13.84 0.85
C TYR A 41 2.46 -13.74 1.60
N MET A 42 1.34 -13.91 0.89
CA MET A 42 0.00 -13.79 1.47
C MET A 42 -0.34 -14.93 2.44
N ASN A 43 0.25 -16.11 2.28
CA ASN A 43 0.14 -17.17 3.28
C ASN A 43 0.78 -16.78 4.63
N LEU A 44 1.83 -15.94 4.61
CA LEU A 44 2.55 -15.53 5.83
C LEU A 44 1.96 -14.28 6.48
N TYR A 45 1.47 -13.33 5.67
CA TYR A 45 1.12 -11.99 6.13
C TYR A 45 -0.27 -11.51 5.67
N GLY A 46 -1.04 -12.36 4.99
CA GLY A 46 -2.31 -11.97 4.38
C GLY A 46 -3.39 -11.56 5.38
N ASP A 47 -3.29 -12.01 6.63
CA ASP A 47 -4.15 -11.64 7.76
C ASP A 47 -3.96 -10.17 8.20
N ARG A 48 -2.87 -9.52 7.77
CA ARG A 48 -2.56 -8.11 8.04
C ARG A 48 -3.08 -7.15 6.97
N TYR A 49 -3.76 -7.68 5.96
CA TYR A 49 -4.27 -6.92 4.82
C TYR A 49 -5.79 -6.77 4.90
N TYR A 50 -6.25 -5.65 4.37
CA TYR A 50 -7.65 -5.28 4.34
C TYR A 50 -8.00 -4.69 2.98
N ILE A 51 -9.22 -4.99 2.53
CA ILE A 51 -9.75 -4.54 1.24
C ILE A 51 -10.79 -3.44 1.51
N CYS A 52 -10.66 -2.34 0.78
CA CYS A 52 -11.61 -1.25 0.81
C CYS A 52 -12.65 -1.44 -0.30
N PHE A 53 -13.92 -1.30 0.07
CA PHE A 53 -15.06 -1.44 -0.83
C PHE A 53 -15.85 -0.14 -0.97
N GLU A 54 -16.38 0.07 -2.17
CA GLU A 54 -17.45 1.02 -2.47
C GLU A 54 -18.63 0.25 -3.06
N GLY A 55 -19.70 0.09 -2.28
CA GLY A 55 -20.75 -0.89 -2.57
C GLY A 55 -20.17 -2.32 -2.52
N ASP A 56 -20.32 -3.06 -3.61
CA ASP A 56 -19.79 -4.42 -3.75
C ASP A 56 -18.45 -4.48 -4.50
N GLN A 57 -17.91 -3.33 -4.92
CA GLN A 57 -16.68 -3.25 -5.71
C GLN A 57 -15.45 -3.03 -4.81
N PRO A 58 -14.40 -3.89 -4.89
CA PRO A 58 -13.12 -3.58 -4.27
C PRO A 58 -12.43 -2.42 -5.01
N ILE A 59 -12.01 -1.42 -4.25
CA ILE A 59 -11.44 -0.15 -4.77
C ILE A 59 -10.04 0.16 -4.23
N GLY A 60 -9.52 -0.64 -3.32
CA GLY A 60 -8.15 -0.51 -2.83
C GLY A 60 -7.82 -1.53 -1.76
N TYR A 61 -6.56 -1.56 -1.36
CA TYR A 61 -6.12 -2.35 -0.22
C TYR A 61 -5.17 -1.54 0.65
N VAL A 62 -5.08 -1.95 1.91
CA VAL A 62 -4.04 -1.52 2.84
C VAL A 62 -3.61 -2.71 3.71
N GLY A 63 -2.33 -2.79 4.00
CA GLY A 63 -1.79 -3.78 4.93
C GLY A 63 -0.40 -3.40 5.39
N TYR A 64 0.23 -4.25 6.18
CA TYR A 64 1.59 -4.04 6.65
C TYR A 64 2.39 -5.35 6.66
N ASN A 65 3.69 -5.24 6.42
CA ASN A 65 4.61 -6.39 6.40
C ASN A 65 5.10 -6.76 7.82
N ALA A 66 6.03 -7.73 7.91
CA ALA A 66 6.66 -8.15 9.16
C ALA A 66 7.30 -6.99 9.96
N ASP A 67 7.85 -6.01 9.24
CA ASP A 67 8.58 -4.85 9.78
C ASP A 67 7.70 -3.61 9.99
N ASN A 68 6.38 -3.78 9.92
CA ASN A 68 5.36 -2.72 10.10
C ASN A 68 5.39 -1.61 9.03
N TYR A 69 5.91 -1.90 7.84
CA TYR A 69 5.78 -1.01 6.69
C TYR A 69 4.41 -1.17 6.04
N ILE A 70 3.69 -0.07 5.94
CA ILE A 70 2.41 0.01 5.25
C ILE A 70 2.62 -0.16 3.75
N SER A 71 1.80 -1.02 3.16
CA SER A 71 1.55 -1.08 1.73
C SER A 71 0.10 -0.67 1.46
N ILE A 72 -0.11 0.25 0.54
CA ILE A 72 -1.42 0.81 0.23
C ILE A 72 -1.53 1.14 -1.26
N ALA A 73 -2.65 0.79 -1.87
CA ALA A 73 -2.95 1.19 -3.23
C ALA A 73 -4.46 1.36 -3.44
N VAL A 74 -4.81 2.30 -4.32
CA VAL A 74 -6.19 2.59 -4.74
C VAL A 74 -6.28 2.36 -6.25
N VAL A 75 -7.37 1.73 -6.70
CA VAL A 75 -7.61 1.54 -8.15
C VAL A 75 -7.60 2.89 -8.87
N PRO A 76 -7.07 2.97 -10.11
CA PRO A 76 -6.88 4.25 -10.81
C PRO A 76 -8.09 5.21 -10.79
N ASN A 77 -9.29 4.69 -11.05
CA ASN A 77 -10.53 5.46 -11.16
C ASN A 77 -11.08 5.99 -9.81
N ASN A 78 -10.49 5.57 -8.69
CA ASN A 78 -10.90 5.98 -7.34
C ASN A 78 -9.82 6.82 -6.63
N ARG A 79 -8.69 7.13 -7.30
CA ARG A 79 -7.64 8.02 -6.79
C ARG A 79 -8.18 9.46 -6.66
N GLY A 80 -7.62 10.23 -5.73
CA GLY A 80 -8.04 11.62 -5.46
C GLY A 80 -9.38 11.78 -4.73
N LYS A 81 -10.11 10.70 -4.44
CA LYS A 81 -11.44 10.72 -3.78
C LYS A 81 -11.40 10.46 -2.27
N GLY A 82 -10.22 10.57 -1.63
CA GLY A 82 -10.06 10.34 -0.19
C GLY A 82 -9.97 8.86 0.25
N VAL A 83 -10.03 7.89 -0.68
CA VAL A 83 -9.98 6.44 -0.38
C VAL A 83 -8.71 6.05 0.38
N GLY A 84 -7.54 6.55 -0.03
CA GLY A 84 -6.28 6.26 0.66
C GLY A 84 -6.28 6.75 2.11
N LYS A 85 -6.86 7.93 2.36
CA LYS A 85 -6.97 8.50 3.71
C LYS A 85 -7.91 7.67 4.58
N PHE A 86 -9.04 7.23 4.02
CA PHE A 86 -9.97 6.32 4.69
C PHE A 86 -9.27 5.01 5.11
N MET A 87 -8.54 4.38 4.19
CA MET A 87 -7.79 3.14 4.48
C MET A 87 -6.68 3.35 5.53
N LEU A 88 -5.93 4.46 5.47
CA LEU A 88 -4.89 4.75 6.46
C LEU A 88 -5.44 4.98 7.87
N TYR A 89 -6.60 5.62 8.00
CA TYR A 89 -7.22 5.74 9.33
C TYR A 89 -7.68 4.40 9.89
N TYR A 90 -8.20 3.53 9.03
CA TYR A 90 -8.59 2.19 9.44
C TYR A 90 -7.39 1.37 9.92
N ILE A 91 -6.33 1.26 9.10
CA ILE A 91 -5.18 0.42 9.44
C ILE A 91 -4.43 0.91 10.68
N LYS A 92 -4.54 2.19 11.06
CA LYS A 92 -3.96 2.71 12.31
C LYS A 92 -4.55 2.07 13.57
N GLY A 93 -5.79 1.60 13.52
CA GLY A 93 -6.41 0.84 14.61
C GLY A 93 -5.93 -0.61 14.69
N GLU A 94 -5.46 -1.16 13.56
CA GLU A 94 -5.13 -2.58 13.40
C GLU A 94 -3.61 -2.88 13.41
N ALA A 95 -2.80 -1.92 12.97
CA ALA A 95 -1.35 -2.00 12.98
C ALA A 95 -0.80 -1.79 14.39
N PRO A 96 0.44 -2.22 14.70
CA PRO A 96 1.07 -2.11 16.02
C PRO A 96 1.43 -0.65 16.45
N GLY A 97 0.56 0.32 16.14
CA GLY A 97 0.59 1.68 16.67
C GLY A 97 1.83 2.47 16.25
N PRO A 98 2.63 2.99 17.20
CA PRO A 98 3.70 3.97 16.95
C PRO A 98 4.85 3.45 16.09
N HIS A 99 4.90 2.15 15.82
CA HIS A 99 5.96 1.52 15.01
C HIS A 99 5.64 1.45 13.52
N THR A 100 4.45 1.88 13.12
CA THR A 100 4.00 1.82 11.73
C THR A 100 4.75 2.83 10.87
N LYS A 101 5.32 2.37 9.76
CA LYS A 101 6.15 3.16 8.85
C LYS A 101 5.67 3.03 7.41
N ALA A 102 6.15 3.88 6.53
CA ALA A 102 6.00 3.70 5.08
C ALA A 102 7.23 4.27 4.40
N THR A 103 7.64 3.66 3.29
CA THR A 103 8.64 4.24 2.39
C THR A 103 7.90 4.88 1.23
N VAL A 104 8.19 6.14 0.97
CA VAL A 104 7.50 6.92 -0.08
C VAL A 104 8.57 7.61 -0.91
N ARG A 105 8.56 7.38 -2.24
CA ARG A 105 9.42 8.13 -3.16
C ARG A 105 9.10 9.63 -3.05
N VAL A 106 10.14 10.46 -3.02
CA VAL A 106 9.97 11.92 -2.90
C VAL A 106 9.21 12.53 -4.09
N THR A 107 9.26 11.87 -5.25
CA THR A 107 8.52 12.24 -6.47
C THR A 107 7.04 11.85 -6.43
N ASN A 108 6.64 10.95 -5.52
CA ASN A 108 5.24 10.55 -5.34
C ASN A 108 4.51 11.54 -4.42
N GLU A 109 4.29 12.76 -4.90
CA GLU A 109 3.68 13.83 -4.11
C GLU A 109 2.31 13.45 -3.52
N ALA A 110 1.52 12.68 -4.26
CA ALA A 110 0.21 12.22 -3.81
C ALA A 110 0.32 11.37 -2.54
N SER A 111 1.28 10.43 -2.50
CA SER A 111 1.52 9.60 -1.31
C SER A 111 2.17 10.41 -0.20
N VAL A 112 3.12 11.30 -0.51
CA VAL A 112 3.72 12.20 0.50
C VAL A 112 2.62 12.98 1.23
N ARG A 113 1.76 13.68 0.48
CA ARG A 113 0.63 14.44 1.04
C ARG A 113 -0.33 13.55 1.82
N LEU A 114 -0.61 12.35 1.32
CA LEU A 114 -1.49 11.38 1.99
C LEU A 114 -0.95 11.02 3.38
N PHE A 115 0.30 10.57 3.47
CA PHE A 115 0.93 10.16 4.72
C PHE A 115 1.07 11.34 5.69
N GLU A 116 1.49 12.52 5.23
CA GLU A 116 1.56 13.75 6.05
C GLU A 116 0.19 14.14 6.59
N SER A 117 -0.85 14.14 5.76
CA SER A 117 -2.24 14.45 6.19
C SER A 117 -2.80 13.44 7.19
N CYS A 118 -2.19 12.25 7.25
CA CYS A 118 -2.50 11.21 8.21
C CYS A 118 -1.52 11.22 9.40
N GLY A 119 -0.73 12.27 9.62
CA GLY A 119 0.11 12.42 10.81
C GLY A 119 1.41 11.59 10.81
N PHE A 120 1.82 11.05 9.66
CA PHE A 120 3.17 10.52 9.51
C PHE A 120 4.15 11.69 9.35
N THR A 121 5.37 11.51 9.87
CA THR A 121 6.43 12.53 9.78
C THR A 121 7.65 11.97 9.06
N LYS A 122 8.28 12.77 8.21
CA LYS A 122 9.54 12.41 7.54
C LYS A 122 10.64 12.24 8.59
N LYS A 123 11.47 11.20 8.44
CA LYS A 123 12.55 10.88 9.41
C LYS A 123 13.95 10.86 8.81
N TYR A 124 14.10 10.34 7.60
CA TYR A 124 15.38 10.22 6.91
C TYR A 124 15.20 10.44 5.41
N TYR A 125 16.30 10.77 4.75
CA TYR A 125 16.44 10.80 3.30
C TYR A 125 17.47 9.76 2.89
N ILE A 126 17.26 9.15 1.73
CA ILE A 126 18.25 8.29 1.08
C ILE A 126 18.74 9.08 -0.14
N PHE A 127 20.05 9.21 -0.27
CA PHE A 127 20.70 9.80 -1.44
C PHE A 127 21.28 8.66 -2.26
N GLU A 128 20.97 8.63 -3.55
CA GLU A 128 21.49 7.64 -4.50
C GLU A 128 22.42 8.38 -5.47
N GLY A 129 23.53 7.76 -5.84
CA GLY A 129 24.40 8.26 -6.90
C GLY A 129 23.71 8.10 -8.26
N GLU A 130 24.16 8.85 -9.26
CA GLU A 130 23.74 8.62 -10.64
C GLU A 130 24.19 7.21 -11.05
N GLU A 131 23.30 6.43 -11.67
CA GLU A 131 23.72 5.22 -12.37
C GLU A 131 24.51 5.68 -13.59
N ASP A 132 25.80 5.33 -13.67
CA ASP A 132 26.60 5.57 -14.87
C ASP A 132 25.93 4.84 -16.05
N GLU A 133 25.49 5.59 -17.08
CA GLU A 133 24.87 5.06 -18.32
C GLU A 133 25.80 4.14 -19.12
#